data_AF-A0A976JJM3-F1
#
_entry.id   AF-A0A976JJM3-F1
#
_cell.length_a   1.000
_cell.length_b   1.000
_cell.length_c   1.000
_cell.angle_alpha   90.00
_cell.angle_beta   90.00
_cell.angle_gamma   90.00
#
_symmetry.space_group_name_H-M   'P 1'
#
loop_
_entity.id
_entity.type
_entity.pdbx_description
1 polymer ?
#
loop_
_entity_poly.entity_id
_entity_poly.type
_entity_poly.pdbx_seq_one_letter_code
_entity_poly.pdbx_strand_id
1 'polypeptide(L)'
;MKKTILTLALLTSISAFSAVDLDNYQLKPHQISLLKKLEAKGWSDDKIRDMAEKFEDYNLNGPADRNEYIPPHTWQDLMNVTDWAAGASFSAFAKQAGVTFDNASYWEDCPNKALFNFGRATGTQYLRVDVLVKVSSLSYALQQYFARDTSSDKSEFKKHYFRLLETYHFEQYVKIIEVDKNLR
;
A
#
# COMPACT_ATOMS: atom_id res chain seq x y z
N MET A 1 -36.82 44.37 50.22
CA MET A 1 -35.83 43.32 49.91
C MET A 1 -36.51 41.97 49.84
N LYS A 2 -36.65 41.40 48.64
CA LYS A 2 -36.78 39.96 48.35
C LYS A 2 -36.70 39.82 46.83
N LYS A 3 -35.52 39.38 46.36
CA LYS A 3 -35.29 39.00 44.97
C LYS A 3 -35.87 37.60 44.80
N THR A 4 -36.83 37.43 43.90
CA THR A 4 -37.26 36.11 43.46
C THR A 4 -36.86 35.95 42.00
N ILE A 5 -35.79 35.19 41.84
CA ILE A 5 -35.25 34.66 40.60
C ILE A 5 -36.27 33.66 40.07
N LEU A 6 -36.74 33.81 38.84
CA LEU A 6 -37.39 32.72 38.12
C LEU A 6 -36.47 32.32 36.97
N THR A 7 -35.77 31.23 37.23
CA THR A 7 -34.81 30.56 36.37
C THR A 7 -35.50 30.05 35.11
N LEU A 8 -34.98 30.45 33.95
CA LEU A 8 -35.31 29.91 32.65
C LEU A 8 -34.96 28.41 32.67
N ALA A 9 -35.96 27.54 32.71
CA ALA A 9 -35.78 26.10 32.55
C ALA A 9 -35.40 25.83 31.08
N LEU A 10 -34.11 25.89 30.78
CA LEU A 10 -33.55 25.37 29.55
C LEU A 10 -33.66 23.84 29.63
N LEU A 11 -34.74 23.28 29.07
CA LEU A 11 -34.83 21.86 28.75
C LEU A 11 -33.76 21.55 27.70
N THR A 12 -32.53 21.34 28.15
CA THR A 12 -31.56 20.57 27.38
C THR A 12 -32.06 19.13 27.42
N SER A 13 -32.81 18.76 26.39
CA SER A 13 -32.90 17.37 25.96
C SER A 13 -31.47 16.89 25.68
N ILE A 14 -30.79 16.45 26.72
CA ILE A 14 -29.63 15.57 26.59
C ILE A 14 -30.24 14.30 26.02
N SER A 15 -30.26 14.21 24.69
CA SER A 15 -30.39 12.93 24.03
C SER A 15 -29.34 12.04 24.66
N ALA A 16 -29.79 11.09 25.47
CA ALA A 16 -28.96 9.98 25.89
C ALA A 16 -28.64 9.22 24.60
N PHE A 17 -27.59 9.65 23.90
CA PHE A 17 -26.93 8.85 22.89
C PHE A 17 -26.43 7.64 23.66
N SER A 18 -27.16 6.55 23.54
CA SER A 18 -26.78 5.29 24.13
C SER A 18 -25.48 4.88 23.46
N ALA A 19 -24.36 5.04 24.16
CA ALA A 19 -23.08 4.50 23.75
C ALA A 19 -23.27 3.04 23.32
N VAL A 20 -22.59 2.63 22.25
CA VAL A 20 -22.70 1.26 21.75
C VAL A 20 -22.24 0.31 22.84
N ASP A 21 -23.12 -0.61 23.24
CA ASP A 21 -22.80 -1.64 24.22
C ASP A 21 -21.89 -2.71 23.59
N LEU A 22 -20.58 -2.48 23.72
CA LEU A 22 -19.54 -3.33 23.14
C LEU A 22 -19.41 -4.70 23.84
N ASP A 23 -20.03 -4.88 25.01
CA ASP A 23 -19.98 -6.15 25.75
C ASP A 23 -20.83 -7.24 25.07
N ASN A 24 -21.71 -6.87 24.14
CA ASN A 24 -22.48 -7.80 23.31
C ASN A 24 -21.68 -8.45 22.18
N TYR A 25 -20.42 -8.06 21.97
CA TYR A 25 -19.58 -8.54 20.88
C TYR A 25 -18.38 -9.32 21.41
N GLN A 26 -17.98 -10.40 20.72
CA GLN A 26 -16.76 -11.14 21.03
C GLN A 26 -15.50 -10.40 20.54
N LEU A 27 -15.15 -9.30 21.21
CA LEU A 27 -14.03 -8.42 20.85
C LEU A 27 -12.79 -8.67 21.70
N LYS A 28 -11.62 -8.46 21.10
CA LYS A 28 -10.33 -8.45 21.81
C LYS A 28 -10.12 -7.09 22.50
N PRO A 29 -9.34 -7.02 23.60
CA PRO A 29 -9.14 -5.78 24.36
C PRO A 29 -8.65 -4.57 23.53
N HIS A 30 -7.80 -4.80 22.53
CA HIS A 30 -7.30 -3.72 21.67
C HIS A 30 -8.36 -3.19 20.68
N GLN A 31 -9.30 -4.03 20.23
CA GLN A 31 -10.42 -3.64 19.37
C GLN A 31 -11.40 -2.76 20.16
N ILE A 32 -11.73 -3.15 21.39
CA ILE A 32 -12.55 -2.34 22.31
C ILE A 32 -11.90 -0.96 22.55
N SER A 33 -10.58 -0.94 22.80
CA SER A 33 -9.83 0.32 22.99
C SER A 33 -9.88 1.22 21.75
N LEU A 34 -9.82 0.64 20.54
CA LEU A 34 -9.93 1.39 19.30
C LEU A 34 -11.33 1.98 19.10
N LEU A 35 -12.39 1.20 19.30
CA LEU A 35 -13.76 1.65 19.13
C LEU A 35 -14.10 2.81 20.07
N LYS A 36 -13.71 2.72 21.35
CA LYS A 36 -13.86 3.83 22.32
C LYS A 36 -13.12 5.10 21.91
N LYS A 37 -11.94 4.97 21.27
CA LYS A 37 -11.20 6.13 20.73
C LYS A 37 -11.88 6.75 19.53
N LEU A 38 -12.53 5.96 18.68
CA LEU A 38 -13.28 6.46 17.51
C LEU A 38 -14.58 7.16 17.95
N GLU A 39 -15.28 6.59 18.93
CA GLU A 39 -16.44 7.21 19.57
C GLU A 39 -16.07 8.57 20.19
N ALA A 40 -14.97 8.64 20.95
CA ALA A 40 -14.46 9.91 21.50
C ALA A 40 -14.03 10.93 20.44
N LYS A 41 -13.77 10.49 19.20
CA LYS A 41 -13.49 11.34 18.03
C LYS A 41 -14.76 11.76 17.28
N GLY A 42 -15.94 11.43 17.79
CA GLY A 42 -17.23 11.81 17.22
C GLY A 42 -17.71 10.90 16.10
N TRP A 43 -17.24 9.65 16.04
CA TRP A 43 -17.87 8.66 15.15
C TRP A 43 -19.27 8.33 15.66
N SER A 44 -20.24 8.21 14.73
CA SER A 44 -21.62 7.88 15.06
C SER A 44 -21.75 6.43 15.55
N ASP A 45 -22.74 6.18 16.41
CA ASP A 45 -23.03 4.86 16.96
C ASP A 45 -23.19 3.79 15.87
N ASP A 46 -23.83 4.12 14.75
CA ASP A 46 -23.98 3.19 13.62
C ASP A 46 -22.63 2.76 13.01
N LYS A 47 -21.65 3.67 12.95
CA LYS A 47 -20.30 3.34 12.45
C LYS A 47 -19.51 2.54 13.46
N ILE A 48 -19.71 2.81 14.76
CA ILE A 48 -19.09 2.04 15.83
C ILE A 48 -19.67 0.61 15.84
N ARG A 49 -20.97 0.45 15.63
CA ARG A 49 -21.66 -0.84 15.52
C ARG A 49 -21.18 -1.66 14.33
N ASP A 50 -21.18 -1.07 13.13
CA ASP A 50 -20.67 -1.73 11.91
C ASP A 50 -19.22 -2.22 12.07
N MET A 51 -18.37 -1.43 12.73
CA MET A 51 -16.98 -1.82 12.99
C MET A 51 -16.87 -2.92 14.06
N ALA A 52 -17.72 -2.90 15.08
CA ALA A 52 -17.79 -3.94 16.10
C ALA A 52 -18.23 -5.29 15.50
N GLU A 53 -19.28 -5.28 14.67
CA GLU A 53 -19.76 -6.46 13.93
C GLU A 53 -18.64 -7.07 13.06
N LYS A 54 -17.89 -6.24 12.34
CA LYS A 54 -16.74 -6.70 11.52
C LYS A 54 -15.61 -7.31 12.35
N PHE A 55 -15.31 -6.74 13.51
CA PHE A 55 -14.29 -7.30 14.39
C PHE A 55 -14.74 -8.61 15.04
N GLU A 56 -16.00 -8.71 15.43
CA GLU A 56 -16.59 -9.94 15.96
C GLU A 56 -16.60 -11.04 14.89
N ASP A 57 -17.07 -10.74 13.69
CA ASP A 57 -17.06 -11.67 12.56
C ASP A 57 -15.65 -12.19 12.28
N TYR A 58 -14.66 -11.29 12.23
CA TYR A 58 -13.25 -11.66 12.10
C TYR A 58 -12.75 -12.57 13.23
N ASN A 59 -13.19 -12.34 14.48
CA ASN A 59 -12.76 -13.12 15.63
C ASN A 59 -13.41 -14.50 15.68
N LEU A 60 -14.69 -14.60 15.30
CA LEU A 60 -15.48 -15.82 15.31
C LEU A 60 -15.19 -16.72 14.12
N ASN A 61 -15.10 -16.13 12.93
CA ASN A 61 -15.07 -16.85 11.66
C ASN A 61 -13.68 -16.82 11.01
N GLY A 62 -12.72 -16.10 11.60
CA GLY A 62 -11.46 -15.76 10.94
C GLY A 62 -11.68 -14.68 9.87
N PRO A 63 -10.68 -14.37 9.02
CA PRO A 63 -10.92 -13.50 7.87
C PRO A 63 -12.14 -14.01 7.09
N ALA A 64 -13.11 -13.13 6.89
CA ALA A 64 -14.44 -13.42 6.39
C ALA A 64 -14.46 -13.73 4.88
N ASP A 65 -13.57 -14.57 4.40
CA ASP A 65 -13.34 -14.69 2.96
C ASP A 65 -13.08 -16.12 2.51
N ARG A 66 -14.19 -16.87 2.36
CA ARG A 66 -14.28 -17.99 1.41
C ARG A 66 -14.83 -17.56 0.05
N ASN A 67 -14.91 -16.25 -0.23
CA ASN A 67 -15.40 -15.70 -1.49
C ASN A 67 -14.41 -14.71 -2.16
N GLU A 68 -13.32 -14.31 -1.51
CA GLU A 68 -12.24 -13.62 -2.20
C GLU A 68 -11.63 -14.53 -3.27
N TYR A 69 -11.85 -14.15 -4.52
CA TYR A 69 -11.19 -14.76 -5.66
C TYR A 69 -9.67 -14.54 -5.53
N ILE A 70 -8.96 -15.60 -5.18
CA ILE A 70 -7.50 -15.68 -5.33
C ILE A 70 -7.23 -16.25 -6.72
N PRO A 71 -6.54 -15.53 -7.63
CA PRO A 71 -6.18 -16.05 -8.94
C PRO A 71 -5.46 -17.40 -8.79
N PRO A 72 -5.88 -18.46 -9.51
CA PRO A 72 -5.15 -19.73 -9.52
C PRO A 72 -3.70 -19.51 -9.93
N HIS A 73 -2.76 -20.05 -9.16
CA HIS A 73 -1.34 -19.84 -9.39
C HIS A 73 -0.51 -21.02 -8.87
N THR A 74 0.66 -21.19 -9.47
CA THR A 74 1.72 -22.06 -8.97
C THR A 74 2.74 -21.23 -8.18
N TRP A 75 3.65 -21.92 -7.48
CA TRP A 75 4.81 -21.26 -6.89
C TRP A 75 5.67 -20.55 -7.93
N GLN A 76 5.85 -21.15 -9.11
CA GLN A 76 6.65 -20.56 -10.19
C GLN A 76 6.02 -19.28 -10.72
N ASP A 77 4.69 -19.19 -10.80
CA ASP A 77 4.00 -17.96 -11.22
C ASP A 77 4.26 -16.81 -10.24
N LEU A 78 4.25 -17.08 -8.93
CA LEU A 78 4.59 -16.09 -7.92
C LEU A 78 6.03 -15.61 -8.07
N MET A 79 6.99 -16.52 -8.30
CA MET A 79 8.39 -16.16 -8.54
C MET A 79 8.54 -15.33 -9.80
N ASN A 80 7.95 -15.76 -10.92
CA ASN A 80 8.01 -15.05 -12.19
C ASN A 80 7.43 -13.64 -12.11
N VAL A 81 6.27 -13.48 -11.46
CA VAL A 81 5.66 -12.16 -11.24
C VAL A 81 6.52 -11.29 -10.33
N THR A 82 7.09 -11.85 -9.27
CA THR A 82 7.97 -11.13 -8.34
C THR A 82 9.23 -10.64 -9.06
N ASP A 83 9.80 -11.48 -9.91
CA ASP A 83 11.00 -11.20 -10.69
C ASP A 83 10.75 -10.14 -11.75
N TRP A 84 9.65 -10.29 -12.49
CA TRP A 84 9.17 -9.29 -13.44
C TRP A 84 8.87 -7.94 -12.77
N ALA A 85 8.26 -7.93 -11.58
CA ALA A 85 7.87 -6.70 -10.87
C ALA A 85 9.09 -5.79 -10.60
N ALA A 86 10.29 -6.37 -10.47
CA ALA A 86 11.53 -5.63 -10.25
C ALA A 86 11.78 -4.52 -11.31
N GLY A 87 11.25 -4.70 -12.53
CA GLY A 87 11.24 -3.71 -13.62
C GLY A 87 10.70 -2.33 -13.21
N ALA A 88 9.74 -2.27 -12.30
CA ALA A 88 9.18 -1.01 -11.80
C ALA A 88 10.24 -0.11 -11.14
N SER A 89 11.24 -0.70 -10.47
CA SER A 89 12.35 0.04 -9.88
C SER A 89 13.24 0.67 -10.97
N PHE A 90 13.50 -0.05 -12.05
CA PHE A 90 14.27 0.52 -13.17
C PHE A 90 13.52 1.66 -13.85
N SER A 91 12.22 1.49 -14.10
CA SER A 91 11.37 2.54 -14.65
C SER A 91 11.40 3.82 -13.78
N ALA A 92 11.32 3.70 -12.45
CA ALA A 92 11.34 4.83 -11.54
C ALA A 92 12.66 5.63 -11.54
N PHE A 93 13.78 4.97 -11.85
CA PHE A 93 15.13 5.55 -11.80
C PHE A 93 15.76 5.80 -13.19
N ALA A 94 15.05 5.48 -14.27
CA ALA A 94 15.53 5.58 -15.64
C ALA A 94 16.03 6.98 -15.99
N LYS A 95 15.27 8.02 -15.61
CA LYS A 95 15.63 9.42 -15.89
C LYS A 95 16.95 9.83 -15.20
N GLN A 96 17.15 9.41 -13.96
CA GLN A 96 18.36 9.66 -13.19
C GLN A 96 19.56 8.96 -13.83
N ALA A 97 19.33 7.79 -14.45
CA ALA A 97 20.35 7.06 -15.19
C ALA A 97 20.60 7.63 -16.60
N GLY A 98 19.81 8.62 -17.04
CA GLY A 98 19.94 9.22 -18.37
C GLY A 98 19.34 8.37 -19.49
N VAL A 99 18.36 7.52 -19.17
CA VAL A 99 17.69 6.65 -20.13
C VAL A 99 16.17 6.81 -20.06
N THR A 100 15.49 6.30 -21.09
CA THR A 100 14.04 6.10 -21.10
C THR A 100 13.73 4.63 -20.88
N PHE A 101 12.61 4.36 -20.22
CA PHE A 101 12.12 3.00 -19.96
C PHE A 101 10.82 2.78 -20.72
N ASP A 102 10.78 1.74 -21.55
CA ASP A 102 9.65 1.35 -22.37
C ASP A 102 8.60 0.64 -21.52
N ASN A 103 7.83 1.45 -20.80
CA ASN A 103 6.80 0.95 -19.88
C ASN A 103 5.72 0.15 -20.62
N ALA A 104 5.43 0.49 -21.88
CA ALA A 104 4.42 -0.22 -22.66
C ALA A 104 4.85 -1.67 -22.91
N SER A 105 6.05 -1.87 -23.46
CA SER A 105 6.60 -3.21 -23.73
C SER A 105 6.77 -4.01 -22.43
N TYR A 106 7.27 -3.37 -21.36
CA TYR A 106 7.40 -3.99 -20.04
C TYR A 106 6.07 -4.51 -19.48
N TRP A 107 4.99 -3.75 -19.65
CA TRP A 107 3.66 -4.15 -19.20
C TRP A 107 3.02 -5.22 -20.08
N GLU A 108 3.37 -5.27 -21.37
CA GLU A 108 2.94 -6.33 -22.28
C GLU A 108 3.54 -7.67 -21.87
N ASP A 109 4.81 -7.68 -21.46
CA ASP A 109 5.56 -8.87 -21.02
C ASP A 109 5.25 -9.33 -19.57
N CYS A 110 4.22 -8.77 -18.93
CA CYS A 110 3.82 -9.19 -17.59
C CYS A 110 3.34 -10.66 -17.61
N PRO A 111 4.00 -11.59 -16.88
CA PRO A 111 3.72 -13.02 -17.00
C PRO A 111 2.33 -13.40 -16.48
N ASN A 112 1.81 -12.67 -15.49
CA ASN A 112 0.44 -12.84 -15.00
C ASN A 112 -0.09 -11.53 -14.37
N LYS A 113 -0.81 -10.74 -15.19
CA LYS A 113 -1.38 -9.44 -14.79
C LYS A 113 -2.39 -9.56 -13.65
N ALA A 114 -3.19 -10.61 -13.64
CA ALA A 114 -4.20 -10.84 -12.60
C ALA A 114 -3.53 -11.10 -11.25
N LEU A 115 -2.53 -11.99 -11.22
CA LEU A 115 -1.78 -12.32 -10.01
C LEU A 115 -0.98 -11.12 -9.48
N PHE A 116 -0.33 -10.36 -10.37
CA PHE A 116 0.36 -9.13 -9.97
C PHE A 116 -0.58 -8.11 -9.33
N ASN A 117 -1.72 -7.83 -9.98
CA ASN A 117 -2.67 -6.85 -9.46
C ASN A 117 -3.29 -7.30 -8.13
N PHE A 118 -3.63 -8.59 -8.01
CA PHE A 118 -4.12 -9.17 -6.76
C PHE A 118 -3.08 -9.03 -5.66
N GLY A 119 -1.86 -9.53 -5.88
CA GLY A 119 -0.79 -9.47 -4.89
C GLY A 119 -0.40 -8.04 -4.49
N ARG A 120 -0.44 -7.09 -5.43
CA ARG A 120 -0.24 -5.66 -5.13
C ARG A 120 -1.34 -5.10 -4.22
N ALA A 121 -2.59 -5.52 -4.41
CA ALA A 121 -3.72 -5.03 -3.61
C ALA A 121 -3.75 -5.63 -2.20
N THR A 122 -3.34 -6.90 -2.07
CA THR A 122 -3.53 -7.67 -0.84
C THR A 122 -2.25 -7.93 -0.05
N GLY A 123 -1.08 -7.76 -0.66
CA GLY A 123 0.21 -8.13 -0.08
C GLY A 123 0.28 -9.61 0.29
N THR A 124 0.96 -9.92 1.40
CA THR A 124 1.18 -11.29 1.91
C THR A 124 -0.02 -11.86 2.68
N GLN A 125 -1.14 -11.15 2.76
CA GLN A 125 -2.33 -11.62 3.47
C GLN A 125 -2.93 -12.87 2.82
N TYR A 126 -2.85 -12.97 1.49
CA TYR A 126 -3.46 -14.06 0.70
C TYR A 126 -2.48 -14.79 -0.22
N LEU A 127 -1.27 -14.25 -0.38
CA LEU A 127 -0.18 -14.88 -1.13
C LEU A 127 0.96 -15.22 -0.18
N ARG A 128 1.61 -16.37 -0.41
CA ARG A 128 2.78 -16.80 0.40
C ARG A 128 4.02 -15.93 0.19
N VAL A 129 4.01 -15.09 -0.85
CA VAL A 129 5.13 -14.24 -1.27
C VAL A 129 4.61 -12.84 -1.48
N ASP A 130 5.37 -11.85 -1.03
CA ASP A 130 5.15 -10.47 -1.42
C ASP A 130 5.67 -10.26 -2.85
N VAL A 131 4.75 -10.16 -3.81
CA VAL A 131 5.08 -9.94 -5.22
C VAL A 131 5.81 -8.62 -5.48
N LEU A 132 5.82 -7.69 -4.52
CA LEU A 132 6.52 -6.41 -4.60
C LEU A 132 7.87 -6.40 -3.86
N VAL A 133 8.30 -7.51 -3.25
CA VAL A 133 9.54 -7.54 -2.45
C VAL A 133 10.77 -7.14 -3.27
N LYS A 134 10.84 -7.56 -4.53
CA LYS A 134 11.94 -7.19 -5.44
C LYS A 134 11.88 -5.73 -5.87
N VAL A 135 10.67 -5.15 -6.03
CA VAL A 135 10.50 -3.71 -6.26
C VAL A 135 11.11 -2.94 -5.10
N SER A 136 10.68 -3.24 -3.88
CA SER A 136 11.11 -2.54 -2.68
C SER A 136 12.63 -2.65 -2.48
N SER A 137 13.17 -3.86 -2.66
CA SER A 137 14.59 -4.15 -2.48
C SER A 137 15.47 -3.42 -3.50
N LEU A 138 15.10 -3.44 -4.78
CA LEU A 138 15.85 -2.73 -5.83
C LEU A 138 15.69 -1.22 -5.75
N SER A 139 14.49 -0.72 -5.48
CA SER A 139 14.25 0.71 -5.27
C SER A 139 15.11 1.24 -4.12
N TYR A 140 15.21 0.49 -3.02
CA TYR A 140 16.10 0.84 -1.92
C TYR A 140 17.58 0.86 -2.34
N ALA A 141 18.05 -0.17 -3.05
CA ALA A 141 19.43 -0.24 -3.53
C ALA A 141 19.78 0.95 -4.46
N LEU A 142 18.92 1.21 -5.45
CA LEU A 142 19.10 2.31 -6.40
C LEU A 142 19.06 3.67 -5.72
N GLN A 143 18.11 3.88 -4.81
CA GLN A 143 18.01 5.12 -4.03
C GLN A 143 19.27 5.37 -3.19
N GLN A 144 19.77 4.35 -2.51
CA GLN A 144 20.98 4.45 -1.69
C GLN A 144 22.21 4.80 -2.52
N TYR A 145 22.40 4.16 -3.67
CA TYR A 145 23.51 4.48 -4.57
C TYR A 145 23.38 5.88 -5.17
N PHE A 146 22.17 6.26 -5.61
CA PHE A 146 21.93 7.60 -6.15
C PHE A 146 22.21 8.72 -5.14
N ALA A 147 21.81 8.52 -3.89
CA ALA A 147 22.01 9.48 -2.81
C ALA A 147 23.49 9.60 -2.39
N ARG A 148 24.26 8.50 -2.46
CA ARG A 148 25.69 8.47 -2.12
C ARG A 148 26.58 9.05 -3.21
N ASP A 149 26.15 8.95 -4.47
CA ASP A 149 26.92 9.49 -5.59
C ASP A 149 26.88 11.03 -5.55
N THR A 150 27.94 11.66 -5.06
CA THR A 150 28.04 13.13 -4.96
C THR A 150 28.52 13.79 -6.25
N SER A 151 28.82 13.02 -7.29
CA SER A 151 29.24 13.56 -8.58
C SER A 151 28.10 14.36 -9.24
N SER A 152 28.47 15.38 -10.02
CA SER A 152 27.52 16.19 -10.77
C SER A 152 26.84 15.41 -11.89
N ASP A 153 27.52 14.40 -12.45
CA ASP A 153 27.04 13.60 -13.58
C ASP A 153 26.40 12.26 -13.18
N LYS A 154 26.44 11.92 -11.89
CA LYS A 154 25.92 10.68 -11.32
C LYS A 154 26.50 9.42 -11.98
N SER A 155 27.78 9.45 -12.33
CA SER A 155 28.46 8.40 -13.10
C SER A 155 28.51 7.05 -12.37
N GLU A 156 28.74 7.03 -11.06
CA GLU A 156 28.79 5.78 -10.28
C GLU A 156 27.40 5.16 -10.12
N PHE A 157 26.38 5.99 -9.91
CA PHE A 157 24.99 5.56 -9.93
C PHE A 157 24.61 4.94 -11.29
N LYS A 158 24.96 5.59 -12.41
CA LYS A 158 24.68 5.07 -13.75
C LYS A 158 25.31 3.70 -13.96
N LYS A 159 26.60 3.53 -13.64
CA LYS A 159 27.28 2.22 -13.71
C LYS A 159 26.56 1.16 -12.90
N HIS A 160 26.16 1.49 -11.68
CA HIS A 160 25.43 0.57 -10.81
C HIS A 160 24.06 0.20 -11.37
N TYR A 161 23.32 1.18 -11.89
CA TYR A 161 22.01 1.00 -12.51
C TYR A 161 22.09 0.05 -13.72
N PHE A 162 23.04 0.26 -14.64
CA PHE A 162 23.21 -0.63 -15.80
C PHE A 162 23.66 -2.04 -15.42
N ARG A 163 24.56 -2.17 -14.43
CA ARG A 163 24.94 -3.49 -13.90
C ARG A 163 23.73 -4.25 -13.36
N LEU A 164 22.84 -3.56 -12.62
CA LEU A 164 21.62 -4.17 -12.10
C LEU A 164 20.63 -4.50 -13.22
N LEU A 165 20.48 -3.65 -14.25
CA LEU A 165 19.65 -3.96 -15.41
C LEU A 165 20.06 -5.29 -16.06
N GLU A 166 21.35 -5.47 -16.35
CA GLU A 166 21.89 -6.69 -16.95
C GLU A 166 21.72 -7.90 -16.03
N THR A 167 21.97 -7.73 -14.73
CA THR A 167 21.84 -8.82 -13.74
C THR A 167 20.41 -9.34 -13.63
N TYR A 168 19.43 -8.46 -13.83
CA TYR A 168 18.01 -8.79 -13.73
C TYR A 168 17.33 -8.94 -15.10
N HIS A 169 18.07 -8.86 -16.21
CA HIS A 169 17.58 -9.02 -17.58
C HIS A 169 16.44 -8.03 -17.94
N PHE A 170 16.64 -6.74 -17.68
CA PHE A 170 15.71 -5.66 -18.02
C PHE A 170 16.24 -4.68 -19.06
N GLU A 171 17.44 -4.91 -19.60
CA GLU A 171 18.09 -4.06 -20.61
C GLU A 171 17.24 -3.85 -21.86
N GLN A 172 16.43 -4.84 -22.25
CA GLN A 172 15.56 -4.79 -23.42
C GLN A 172 14.49 -3.70 -23.35
N TYR A 173 14.15 -3.21 -22.15
CA TYR A 173 13.17 -2.14 -21.98
C TYR A 173 13.80 -0.75 -21.92
N VAL A 174 15.10 -0.61 -22.13
CA VAL A 174 15.82 0.64 -21.91
C VAL A 174 16.34 1.22 -23.22
N LYS A 175 16.09 2.52 -23.43
CA LYS A 175 16.61 3.27 -24.59
C LYS A 175 17.40 4.49 -24.09
N ILE A 176 18.62 4.66 -24.60
CA ILE A 176 19.47 5.81 -24.25
C ILE A 176 18.80 7.10 -24.75
N ILE A 177 18.78 8.15 -23.91
CA ILE A 177 18.31 9.47 -24.35
C ILE A 177 19.39 10.06 -25.24
N GLU A 178 19.19 10.04 -26.55
CA GLU A 178 20.01 10.84 -27.46
C GLU A 178 19.68 12.32 -27.23
N VAL A 179 20.64 13.08 -26.73
CA VAL A 179 20.52 14.53 -26.65
C VAL A 179 20.71 15.07 -28.06
N ASP A 180 19.64 15.58 -28.67
CA ASP A 180 19.70 16.24 -29.97
C ASP A 180 20.68 17.42 -29.87
N LYS A 181 21.81 17.31 -30.56
CA LYS A 181 22.90 18.29 -30.53
C LYS A 181 22.54 19.58 -31.30
N ASN A 182 21.36 19.64 -31.93
CA ASN A 182 20.97 20.74 -32.81
C ASN A 182 20.13 21.85 -32.13
N LEU A 183 19.96 21.84 -30.81
CA LEU A 183 19.24 22.88 -30.05
C LEU A 183 20.17 23.83 -29.25
N ARG A 184 21.36 24.14 -29.77
CA ARG A 184 22.22 25.20 -29.24
C ARG A 184 22.18 26.45 -30.09
#